data_AF-A0A932MU83-F1
#
_entry.id   AF-A0A932MU83-F1
#
_cell.length_a   1.000
_cell.length_b   1.000
_cell.length_c   1.000
_cell.angle_alpha   90.00
_cell.angle_beta   90.00
_cell.angle_gamma   90.00
#
_symmetry.space_group_name_H-M   'P 1'
#
loop_
_entity.id
_entity.type
_entity.pdbx_description
1 polymer ?
#
loop_
_entity_poly.entity_id
_entity_poly.type
_entity_poly.pdbx_seq_one_letter_code
_entity_poly.pdbx_strand_id
1 'polypeptide(L)'
;MKGKTGLLLLTCLLLNPAAKSQASDEKILSAPARVVQQYYRINPFNKEFSNFLSRLMNDPTLTDTTLHRKTDSTLFFLEGNYTTHRPFFFRAGQVKVLLAERELTIDSTEDFSTVFLYQLVGYAPGGKEGVQDVKTEFEKLSRQYKRVFEISSSRELKSGQQVYGEVRDFYFTNVFFPILTLAWSTREEKENLVAITVRFMVYNNAAYLPITANSP
;
A
#
# COMPACT_ATOMS: atom_id res chain seq x y z
N MET A 1 15.83 -43.63 -52.43
CA MET A 1 14.64 -44.31 -51.84
C MET A 1 15.08 -44.89 -50.51
N LYS A 2 14.56 -44.60 -49.32
CA LYS A 2 13.41 -43.90 -48.70
C LYS A 2 13.98 -43.45 -47.33
N GLY A 3 13.56 -42.43 -46.60
CA GLY A 3 12.38 -41.59 -46.53
C GLY A 3 12.41 -41.03 -45.11
N LYS A 4 12.38 -39.70 -44.98
CA LYS A 4 12.41 -38.96 -43.71
C LYS A 4 11.16 -39.23 -42.88
N THR A 5 11.30 -39.36 -41.57
CA THR A 5 10.19 -39.14 -40.63
C THR A 5 10.70 -38.36 -39.44
N GLY A 6 10.42 -37.05 -39.44
CA GLY A 6 10.60 -36.19 -38.28
C GLY A 6 9.55 -36.53 -37.24
N LEU A 7 10.00 -36.82 -36.02
CA LEU A 7 9.11 -37.00 -34.88
C LEU A 7 9.03 -35.67 -34.13
N LEU A 8 7.82 -35.12 -34.13
CA LEU A 8 7.39 -33.92 -33.44
C LEU A 8 7.78 -33.95 -31.95
N LEU A 9 8.66 -33.04 -31.55
CA LEU A 9 8.76 -32.57 -30.17
C LEU A 9 7.65 -31.53 -29.94
N LEU A 10 6.40 -32.04 -29.89
CA LEU A 10 5.26 -31.28 -29.37
C LEU A 10 5.12 -31.64 -27.88
N THR A 11 6.12 -31.24 -27.09
CA THR A 11 5.95 -31.16 -25.63
C THR A 11 4.98 -30.02 -25.39
N CYS A 12 3.70 -30.37 -25.28
CA CYS A 12 2.70 -29.55 -24.64
C CYS A 12 3.27 -29.04 -23.31
N LEU A 13 3.65 -27.76 -23.30
CA LEU A 13 3.70 -26.93 -22.11
C LEU A 13 2.27 -26.84 -21.56
N LEU A 14 1.83 -27.93 -20.93
CA LEU A 14 0.79 -27.87 -19.91
C LEU A 14 1.41 -27.10 -18.75
N LEU A 15 1.35 -25.77 -18.87
CA LEU A 15 1.58 -24.85 -17.78
C LEU A 15 0.62 -25.23 -16.66
N ASN A 16 1.17 -25.96 -15.69
CA ASN A 16 0.48 -26.41 -14.51
C ASN A 16 -0.20 -25.18 -13.86
N PRO A 17 -1.54 -25.10 -13.79
CA PRO A 17 -2.23 -23.94 -13.23
C PRO A 17 -1.79 -23.67 -11.78
N ALA A 18 -1.40 -24.71 -11.05
CA ALA A 18 -0.80 -24.62 -9.71
C ALA A 18 0.50 -23.80 -9.66
N ALA A 19 1.35 -23.86 -10.70
CA ALA A 19 2.59 -23.09 -10.75
C ALA A 19 2.35 -21.60 -11.03
N LYS A 20 1.26 -21.26 -11.73
CA LYS A 20 0.82 -19.86 -11.92
C LYS A 20 0.21 -19.29 -10.65
N SER A 21 -0.59 -20.08 -9.93
CA SER A 21 -1.19 -19.70 -8.64
C SER A 21 -0.13 -19.46 -7.56
N GLN A 22 0.87 -20.33 -7.41
CA GLN A 22 1.94 -20.13 -6.41
C GLN A 22 2.82 -18.90 -6.71
N ALA A 23 3.14 -18.65 -7.99
CA ALA A 23 3.92 -17.48 -8.39
C ALA A 23 3.13 -16.16 -8.29
N SER A 24 1.81 -16.19 -8.53
CA SER A 24 0.95 -15.02 -8.29
C SER A 24 0.89 -14.71 -6.80
N ASP A 25 0.79 -15.71 -5.93
CA ASP A 25 0.69 -15.50 -4.49
C ASP A 25 1.98 -14.92 -3.89
N GLU A 26 3.16 -15.42 -4.32
CA GLU A 26 4.45 -14.85 -3.89
C GLU A 26 4.64 -13.41 -4.39
N LYS A 27 4.24 -13.11 -5.63
CA LYS A 27 4.29 -11.75 -6.18
C LYS A 27 3.35 -10.81 -5.43
N ILE A 28 2.13 -11.26 -5.14
CA ILE A 28 1.12 -10.50 -4.40
C ILE A 28 1.64 -10.19 -3.01
N LEU A 29 2.17 -11.18 -2.27
CA LEU A 29 2.72 -11.03 -0.93
C LEU A 29 3.98 -10.14 -0.87
N SER A 30 4.88 -10.29 -1.85
CA SER A 30 6.15 -9.57 -1.86
C SER A 30 6.02 -8.09 -2.23
N ALA A 31 5.04 -7.71 -3.04
CA ALA A 31 4.87 -6.33 -3.51
C ALA A 31 4.67 -5.29 -2.38
N PRO A 32 3.66 -5.40 -1.50
CA PRO A 32 3.48 -4.46 -0.39
C PRO A 32 4.56 -4.62 0.67
N ALA A 33 5.10 -5.82 0.89
CA ALA A 33 6.25 -6.01 1.78
C ALA A 33 7.47 -5.19 1.32
N ARG A 34 7.73 -5.11 0.01
CA ARG A 34 8.78 -4.25 -0.58
C ARG A 34 8.48 -2.77 -0.40
N VAL A 35 7.23 -2.33 -0.57
CA VAL A 35 6.82 -0.93 -0.31
C VAL A 35 7.12 -0.57 1.14
N VAL A 36 6.66 -1.42 2.06
CA VAL A 36 6.84 -1.22 3.49
C VAL A 36 8.32 -1.21 3.86
N GLN A 37 9.10 -2.17 3.37
CA GLN A 37 10.54 -2.24 3.63
C GLN A 37 11.29 -1.00 3.13
N GLN A 38 10.86 -0.41 2.02
CA GLN A 38 11.51 0.77 1.44
C GLN A 38 11.14 2.06 2.17
N TYR A 39 9.88 2.23 2.58
CA TYR A 39 9.37 3.51 3.08
C TYR A 39 9.07 3.56 4.57
N TYR A 40 8.82 2.42 5.22
CA TYR A 40 8.36 2.39 6.61
C TYR A 40 9.45 1.86 7.52
N ARG A 41 9.50 2.35 8.76
CA ARG A 41 10.47 1.87 9.75
C ARG A 41 10.19 0.45 10.23
N ILE A 42 8.91 0.11 10.35
CA ILE A 42 8.45 -1.14 10.96
C ILE A 42 7.51 -1.83 9.97
N ASN A 43 7.81 -3.10 9.70
CA ASN A 43 7.13 -3.91 8.71
C ASN A 43 6.11 -4.87 9.37
N PRO A 44 4.81 -4.81 9.02
CA PRO A 44 3.79 -5.68 9.59
C PRO A 44 3.85 -7.12 9.05
N PHE A 45 4.55 -7.37 7.95
CA PHE A 45 4.61 -8.67 7.28
C PHE A 45 5.80 -9.56 7.72
N ASN A 46 6.69 -9.06 8.58
CA ASN A 46 7.93 -9.78 8.93
C ASN A 46 7.78 -10.74 10.12
N LYS A 47 6.76 -10.56 10.98
CA LYS A 47 6.56 -11.28 12.24
C LYS A 47 5.07 -11.27 12.60
N GLU A 48 4.77 -11.74 13.80
CA GLU A 48 3.48 -11.56 14.44
C GLU A 48 3.02 -10.10 14.46
N PHE A 49 1.73 -9.87 14.19
CA PHE A 49 1.10 -8.56 14.15
C PHE A 49 1.18 -7.84 15.50
N SER A 50 1.02 -8.55 16.62
CA SER A 50 1.18 -8.00 17.97
C SER A 50 2.60 -7.45 18.20
N ASN A 51 3.64 -8.10 17.66
CA ASN A 51 5.00 -7.61 17.72
C ASN A 51 5.16 -6.33 16.87
N PHE A 52 4.63 -6.32 15.64
CA PHE A 52 4.57 -5.11 14.82
C PHE A 52 3.90 -3.95 15.57
N LEU A 53 2.72 -4.20 16.15
CA LEU A 53 1.93 -3.20 16.85
C LEU A 53 2.67 -2.67 18.08
N SER A 54 3.23 -3.56 18.89
CA SER A 54 4.03 -3.19 20.06
C SER A 54 5.24 -2.35 19.67
N ARG A 55 5.98 -2.73 18.62
CA ARG A 55 7.12 -1.95 18.13
C ARG A 55 6.72 -0.58 17.61
N LEU A 56 5.58 -0.48 16.92
CA LEU A 56 5.10 0.79 16.39
C LEU A 56 4.64 1.73 17.50
N MET A 57 3.86 1.24 18.46
CA MET A 57 3.40 2.04 19.60
C MET A 57 4.54 2.54 20.49
N ASN A 58 5.64 1.78 20.55
CA ASN A 58 6.81 2.08 21.39
C ASN A 58 8.02 2.56 20.57
N ASP A 59 7.85 3.01 19.32
CA ASP A 59 8.98 3.53 18.53
C ASP A 59 9.48 4.84 19.16
N PRO A 60 10.74 4.90 19.63
CA PRO A 60 11.27 6.07 20.34
C PRO A 60 11.42 7.31 19.43
N THR A 61 11.28 7.14 18.11
CA THR A 61 11.34 8.24 17.16
C THR A 61 9.99 8.90 16.92
N LEU A 62 8.90 8.34 17.46
CA LEU A 62 7.57 8.92 17.39
C LEU A 62 7.35 9.98 18.46
N THR A 63 6.77 11.09 18.04
CA THR A 63 6.37 12.23 18.86
C THR A 63 4.94 12.63 18.50
N ASP A 64 4.28 13.43 19.34
CA ASP A 64 2.90 13.87 19.14
C ASP A 64 1.94 12.71 18.84
N THR A 65 2.02 11.66 19.66
CA THR A 65 1.27 10.42 19.40
C THR A 65 -0.17 10.53 19.90
N THR A 66 -1.11 10.11 19.05
CA THR A 66 -2.51 9.88 19.44
C THR A 66 -2.78 8.39 19.32
N LEU A 67 -3.28 7.77 20.39
CA LEU A 67 -3.61 6.34 20.43
C LEU A 67 -5.04 6.14 20.92
N HIS A 68 -5.86 5.50 20.09
CA HIS A 68 -7.16 4.95 20.46
C HIS A 68 -7.10 3.43 20.36
N ARG A 69 -7.22 2.77 21.51
CA ARG A 69 -7.31 1.32 21.55
C ARG A 69 -8.69 0.88 21.06
N LYS A 70 -8.73 -0.31 20.46
CA LYS A 70 -9.99 -0.95 20.06
C LYS A 70 -10.85 -1.21 21.30
N THR A 71 -12.13 -0.90 21.19
CA THR A 71 -13.18 -1.23 22.18
C THR A 71 -14.35 -1.86 21.45
N ASP A 72 -15.42 -2.20 22.19
CA ASP A 72 -16.64 -2.76 21.58
C ASP A 72 -17.33 -1.78 20.62
N SER A 73 -17.08 -0.47 20.76
CA SER A 73 -17.71 0.59 19.96
C SER A 73 -16.74 1.43 19.13
N THR A 74 -15.43 1.15 19.19
CA THR A 74 -14.41 1.94 18.49
C THR A 74 -13.32 1.06 17.88
N LEU A 75 -12.95 1.38 16.64
CA LEU A 75 -11.84 0.74 15.94
C LEU A 75 -10.49 1.25 16.43
N PHE A 76 -9.43 0.47 16.22
CA PHE A 76 -8.07 0.87 16.56
C PHE A 76 -7.60 2.08 15.74
N PHE A 77 -6.89 3.00 16.38
CA PHE A 77 -6.21 4.12 15.72
C PHE A 77 -4.92 4.48 16.43
N LEU A 78 -3.86 4.71 15.66
CA LEU A 78 -2.60 5.27 16.11
C LEU A 78 -2.12 6.28 15.07
N GLU A 79 -1.67 7.44 15.51
CA GLU A 79 -0.88 8.35 14.68
C GLU A 79 0.33 8.87 15.47
N GLY A 80 1.33 9.36 14.75
CA GLY A 80 2.46 10.06 15.33
C GLY A 80 3.40 10.64 14.28
N ASN A 81 4.29 11.52 14.72
CA ASN A 81 5.29 12.18 13.90
C ASN A 81 6.66 11.55 14.11
N TYR A 82 7.31 11.12 13.03
CA TYR A 82 8.70 10.68 13.09
C TYR A 82 9.66 11.86 13.15
N THR A 83 10.58 11.81 14.10
CA THR A 83 11.63 12.82 14.29
C THR A 83 12.81 12.66 13.32
N THR A 84 13.16 11.42 12.98
CA THR A 84 14.40 11.09 12.22
C THR A 84 14.17 10.32 10.94
N HIS A 85 12.98 9.75 10.73
CA HIS A 85 12.69 8.94 9.55
C HIS A 85 12.33 9.80 8.34
N ARG A 86 13.15 9.75 7.29
CA ARG A 86 13.00 10.57 6.08
C ARG A 86 13.15 9.71 4.83
N PRO A 87 12.11 8.96 4.44
CA PRO A 87 12.21 8.00 3.34
C PRO A 87 11.92 8.61 1.95
N PHE A 88 11.44 9.85 1.91
CA PHE A 88 11.15 10.55 0.65
C PHE A 88 12.41 11.14 0.05
N PHE A 89 12.43 11.30 -1.27
CA PHE A 89 13.61 11.89 -1.95
C PHE A 89 13.84 13.37 -1.58
N PHE A 90 12.77 14.09 -1.22
CA PHE A 90 12.81 15.49 -0.82
C PHE A 90 12.95 15.62 0.70
N ARG A 91 13.41 16.81 1.14
CA ARG A 91 13.54 17.11 2.58
C ARG A 91 12.16 17.45 3.16
N ALA A 92 11.44 16.43 3.61
CA ALA A 92 10.17 16.61 4.31
C ALA A 92 10.37 17.38 5.62
N GLY A 93 9.55 18.41 5.87
CA GLY A 93 9.53 19.14 7.14
C GLY A 93 8.93 18.29 8.27
N GLN A 94 8.01 17.40 7.91
CA GLN A 94 7.36 16.46 8.81
C GLN A 94 7.10 15.14 8.09
N VAL A 95 7.26 14.03 8.80
CA VAL A 95 6.83 12.71 8.33
C VAL A 95 5.90 12.11 9.37
N LYS A 96 4.63 11.94 9.00
CA LYS A 96 3.59 11.37 9.86
C LYS A 96 3.36 9.91 9.51
N VAL A 97 3.15 9.07 10.52
CA VAL A 97 2.66 7.71 10.37
C VAL A 97 1.28 7.58 10.98
N LEU A 98 0.44 6.78 10.35
CA LEU A 98 -0.90 6.46 10.83
C LEU A 98 -1.15 4.96 10.65
N LEU A 99 -1.72 4.32 11.65
CA LEU A 99 -2.27 2.98 11.59
C LEU A 99 -3.72 3.05 12.07
N ALA A 100 -4.67 2.82 11.17
CA ALA A 100 -6.09 2.86 11.50
C ALA A 100 -6.79 1.59 11.03
N GLU A 101 -7.64 1.05 11.87
CA GLU A 101 -8.58 0.00 11.50
C GLU A 101 -9.84 0.65 10.89
N ARG A 102 -10.36 0.05 9.82
CA ARG A 102 -11.56 0.48 9.10
C ARG A 102 -12.43 -0.71 8.79
N GLU A 103 -13.73 -0.52 8.86
CA GLU A 103 -14.70 -1.48 8.33
C GLU A 103 -14.70 -1.45 6.81
N LEU A 104 -14.72 -2.62 6.22
CA LEU A 104 -14.95 -2.89 4.81
C LEU A 104 -16.34 -3.48 4.69
N THR A 105 -17.19 -2.80 3.94
CA THR A 105 -18.45 -3.36 3.48
C THR A 105 -18.15 -4.24 2.27
N ILE A 106 -18.32 -5.56 2.43
CA ILE A 106 -18.22 -6.53 1.34
C ILE A 106 -19.66 -7.01 1.12
N ASP A 107 -20.32 -6.42 0.12
CA ASP A 107 -21.73 -6.66 -0.25
C ASP A 107 -22.80 -6.27 0.80
N SER A 108 -24.07 -6.36 0.41
CA SER A 108 -25.25 -5.85 1.13
C SER A 108 -25.64 -6.64 2.39
N THR A 109 -24.77 -7.54 2.85
CA THR A 109 -24.91 -8.28 4.10
C THR A 109 -24.11 -7.58 5.18
N GLU A 110 -24.66 -7.43 6.38
CA GLU A 110 -24.09 -6.70 7.53
C GLU A 110 -22.79 -7.33 8.13
N ASP A 111 -22.09 -8.17 7.37
CA ASP A 111 -20.83 -8.78 7.79
C ASP A 111 -19.66 -7.82 7.49
N PHE A 112 -19.31 -7.00 8.49
CA PHE A 112 -18.17 -6.10 8.40
C PHE A 112 -16.86 -6.87 8.61
N SER A 113 -16.00 -6.87 7.60
CA SER A 113 -14.60 -7.23 7.77
C SER A 113 -13.79 -5.98 8.11
N THR A 114 -12.77 -6.09 8.97
CA THR A 114 -11.89 -4.96 9.29
C THR A 114 -10.57 -5.03 8.52
N VAL A 115 -10.14 -3.91 7.97
CA VAL A 115 -8.83 -3.73 7.32
C VAL A 115 -8.02 -2.68 8.05
N PHE A 116 -6.71 -2.90 8.13
CA PHE A 116 -5.77 -1.89 8.60
C PHE A 116 -5.27 -1.04 7.43
N LEU A 117 -5.30 0.26 7.62
CA LEU A 117 -4.65 1.26 6.78
C LEU A 117 -3.37 1.68 7.50
N TYR A 118 -2.23 1.32 6.94
CA TYR A 118 -0.94 1.78 7.39
C TYR A 118 -0.44 2.83 6.42
N GLN A 119 -0.45 4.08 6.85
CA GLN A 119 -0.19 5.24 6.03
C GLN A 119 1.06 5.98 6.50
N LEU A 120 1.84 6.46 5.54
CA LEU A 120 2.97 7.34 5.74
C LEU A 120 2.76 8.61 4.91
N VAL A 121 2.89 9.77 5.54
CA VAL A 121 2.68 11.09 4.92
C VAL A 121 3.94 11.92 5.05
N GLY A 122 4.46 12.42 3.94
CA GLY A 122 5.57 13.37 3.91
C GLY A 122 5.09 14.76 3.53
N TYR A 123 5.41 15.75 4.36
CA TYR A 123 5.06 17.15 4.13
C TYR A 123 6.26 17.89 3.54
N ALA A 124 6.14 18.32 2.28
CA ALA A 124 7.12 19.18 1.63
C ALA A 124 6.94 20.64 2.05
N PRO A 125 7.98 21.49 1.93
CA PRO A 125 7.86 22.93 2.15
C PRO A 125 6.73 23.57 1.35
N GLY A 126 6.21 24.70 1.81
CA GLY A 126 5.24 25.49 1.04
C GLY A 126 5.82 26.03 -0.27
N GLY A 127 4.93 26.51 -1.15
CA GLY A 127 5.31 27.13 -2.42
C GLY A 127 5.54 26.17 -3.59
N LYS A 128 5.97 26.72 -4.72
CA LYS A 128 6.06 26.00 -6.01
C LYS A 128 7.06 24.85 -6.00
N GLU A 129 8.17 25.00 -5.26
CA GLU A 129 9.19 23.97 -5.13
C GLU A 129 8.64 22.72 -4.44
N GLY A 130 7.98 22.87 -3.28
CA GLY A 130 7.38 21.72 -2.60
C GLY A 130 6.24 21.07 -3.38
N VAL A 131 5.49 21.83 -4.20
CA VAL A 131 4.52 21.26 -5.15
C VAL A 131 5.22 20.36 -6.17
N GLN A 132 6.34 20.82 -6.73
CA GLN A 132 7.13 20.05 -7.67
C GLN A 132 7.73 18.80 -7.01
N ASP A 133 8.18 18.90 -5.77
CA ASP A 133 8.73 17.77 -5.02
C ASP A 133 7.69 16.68 -4.83
N VAL A 134 6.51 16.99 -4.28
CA VAL A 134 5.49 15.95 -4.02
C VAL A 134 4.99 15.31 -5.30
N LYS A 135 4.87 16.08 -6.39
CA LYS A 135 4.52 15.55 -7.72
C LYS A 135 5.62 14.64 -8.28
N THR A 136 6.88 15.04 -8.16
CA THR A 136 8.03 14.25 -8.61
C THR A 136 8.11 12.93 -7.86
N GLU A 137 7.94 12.94 -6.53
CA GLU A 137 7.93 11.71 -5.74
C GLU A 137 6.76 10.83 -6.14
N PHE A 138 5.55 11.40 -6.22
CA PHE A 138 4.35 10.68 -6.61
C PHE A 138 4.50 10.00 -7.98
N GLU A 139 5.04 10.68 -8.98
CA GLU A 139 5.24 10.12 -10.32
C GLU A 139 6.36 9.08 -10.36
N LYS A 140 7.42 9.26 -9.56
CA LYS A 140 8.47 8.23 -9.40
C LYS A 140 7.89 6.96 -8.80
N LEU A 141 7.17 7.08 -7.68
CA LEU A 141 6.50 5.98 -7.00
C LEU A 141 5.48 5.30 -7.90
N SER A 142 4.67 6.09 -8.60
CA SER A 142 3.64 5.57 -9.48
C SER A 142 4.23 4.77 -10.65
N ARG A 143 5.30 5.27 -11.27
CA ARG A 143 6.02 4.53 -12.33
C ARG A 143 6.66 3.25 -11.79
N GLN A 144 7.23 3.30 -10.59
CA GLN A 144 7.82 2.13 -9.94
C GLN A 144 6.77 1.05 -9.70
N TYR A 145 5.63 1.39 -9.09
CA TYR A 145 4.64 0.40 -8.66
C TYR A 145 3.66 -0.02 -9.75
N LYS A 146 3.47 0.77 -10.81
CA LYS A 146 2.72 0.34 -12.00
C LYS A 146 3.32 -0.92 -12.65
N ARG A 147 4.61 -1.19 -12.46
CA ARG A 147 5.28 -2.41 -12.96
C ARG A 147 5.10 -3.63 -12.05
N VAL A 148 4.68 -3.40 -10.81
CA VAL A 148 4.58 -4.42 -9.77
C VAL A 148 3.13 -4.91 -9.65
N PHE A 149 2.18 -3.98 -9.61
CA PHE A 149 0.75 -4.26 -9.53
C PHE A 149 0.14 -4.47 -10.93
N GLU A 150 -0.99 -5.17 -10.99
CA GLU A 150 -1.63 -5.56 -12.25
C GLU A 150 -2.59 -4.49 -12.76
N ILE A 151 -3.29 -3.83 -11.83
CA ILE A 151 -4.30 -2.83 -12.13
C ILE A 151 -3.96 -1.56 -11.34
N SER A 152 -4.16 -0.42 -11.99
CA SER A 152 -4.09 0.88 -11.33
C SER A 152 -5.24 1.78 -11.78
N SER A 153 -5.88 2.46 -10.85
CA SER A 153 -6.87 3.51 -11.15
C SER A 153 -6.40 4.84 -10.57
N SER A 154 -6.60 5.93 -11.30
CA SER A 154 -6.27 7.27 -10.84
C SER A 154 -7.52 8.15 -10.80
N ARG A 155 -7.57 9.04 -9.81
CA ARG A 155 -8.54 10.12 -9.72
C ARG A 155 -7.84 11.42 -9.34
N GLU A 156 -8.21 12.50 -10.01
CA GLU A 156 -7.74 13.85 -9.70
C GLU A 156 -8.61 14.48 -8.60
N LEU A 157 -7.97 15.22 -7.70
CA LEU A 157 -8.65 16.08 -6.72
C LEU A 157 -8.74 17.48 -7.31
N LYS A 158 -9.98 17.95 -7.57
CA LYS A 158 -10.25 19.20 -8.29
C LYS A 158 -11.08 20.16 -7.47
N SER A 159 -10.79 21.46 -7.61
CA SER A 159 -11.64 22.56 -7.19
C SER A 159 -11.92 23.42 -8.42
N GLY A 160 -13.16 23.36 -8.93
CA GLY A 160 -13.47 23.88 -10.27
C GLY A 160 -12.62 23.19 -11.35
N GLN A 161 -11.83 23.98 -12.08
CA GLN A 161 -10.92 23.47 -13.12
C GLN A 161 -9.50 23.16 -12.61
N GLN A 162 -9.16 23.55 -11.38
CA GLN A 162 -7.80 23.41 -10.85
C GLN A 162 -7.61 22.06 -10.17
N VAL A 163 -6.60 21.30 -10.63
CA VAL A 163 -6.16 20.06 -9.98
C VAL A 163 -5.21 20.40 -8.84
N TYR A 164 -5.60 20.06 -7.62
CA TYR A 164 -4.79 20.28 -6.42
C TYR A 164 -4.26 18.97 -5.82
N GLY A 165 -4.55 17.82 -6.44
CA GLY A 165 -4.00 16.55 -6.01
C GLY A 165 -4.38 15.41 -6.92
N GLU A 166 -3.83 14.24 -6.64
CA GLU A 166 -4.17 12.99 -7.33
C GLU A 166 -4.11 11.86 -6.32
N VAL A 167 -5.00 10.88 -6.48
CA VAL A 167 -4.96 9.60 -5.77
C VAL A 167 -4.87 8.49 -6.80
N ARG A 168 -3.89 7.61 -6.65
CA ARG A 168 -3.68 6.45 -7.49
C ARG A 168 -3.70 5.18 -6.65
N ASP A 169 -4.67 4.34 -6.95
CA ASP A 169 -4.92 3.07 -6.28
C ASP A 169 -4.33 1.93 -7.12
N PHE A 170 -3.68 0.98 -6.48
CA PHE A 170 -3.03 -0.18 -7.09
C PHE A 170 -3.59 -1.48 -6.53
N TYR A 171 -3.88 -2.41 -7.43
CA TYR A 171 -4.59 -3.66 -7.15
C TYR A 171 -3.91 -4.85 -7.83
N PHE A 172 -4.29 -6.04 -7.37
CA PHE A 172 -4.17 -7.27 -8.13
C PHE A 172 -5.55 -7.68 -8.62
N THR A 173 -5.62 -8.45 -9.70
CA THR A 173 -6.88 -8.84 -10.35
C THR A 173 -7.85 -9.55 -9.39
N ASN A 174 -7.31 -10.26 -8.39
CA ASN A 174 -8.05 -11.06 -7.43
C ASN A 174 -8.20 -10.40 -6.06
N VAL A 175 -8.21 -9.06 -6.02
CA VAL A 175 -8.32 -8.29 -4.78
C VAL A 175 -9.39 -7.22 -4.93
N PHE A 176 -10.34 -7.19 -4.00
CA PHE A 176 -11.51 -6.31 -4.05
C PHE A 176 -11.26 -4.87 -3.55
N PHE A 177 -10.09 -4.57 -3.01
CA PHE A 177 -9.74 -3.22 -2.56
C PHE A 177 -8.27 -2.86 -2.85
N PRO A 178 -7.89 -1.57 -2.87
CA PRO A 178 -6.53 -1.20 -3.20
C PRO A 178 -5.53 -1.67 -2.13
N ILE A 179 -4.54 -2.46 -2.53
CA ILE A 179 -3.44 -2.89 -1.66
C ILE A 179 -2.53 -1.71 -1.33
N LEU A 180 -2.25 -0.88 -2.34
CA LEU A 180 -1.44 0.32 -2.22
C LEU A 180 -2.22 1.51 -2.78
N THR A 181 -2.26 2.60 -2.02
CA THR A 181 -2.70 3.91 -2.52
C THR A 181 -1.54 4.89 -2.42
N LEU A 182 -1.27 5.58 -3.50
CA LEU A 182 -0.44 6.78 -3.51
C LEU A 182 -1.34 7.99 -3.62
N ALA A 183 -1.01 9.06 -2.91
CA ALA A 183 -1.69 10.33 -3.08
C ALA A 183 -0.69 11.48 -3.01
N TRP A 184 -0.97 12.56 -3.72
CA TRP A 184 -0.37 13.85 -3.44
C TRP A 184 -1.46 14.92 -3.39
N SER A 185 -1.21 15.96 -2.61
CA SER A 185 -2.04 17.16 -2.68
C SER A 185 -1.24 18.41 -2.33
N THR A 186 -1.70 19.54 -2.83
CA THR A 186 -1.25 20.87 -2.47
C THR A 186 -2.45 21.68 -2.01
N ARG A 187 -2.26 22.51 -0.99
CA ARG A 187 -3.22 23.55 -0.61
C ARG A 187 -2.51 24.88 -0.65
N GLU A 188 -3.07 25.81 -1.43
CA GLU A 188 -2.54 27.14 -1.75
C GLU A 188 -1.76 27.74 -0.58
N GLU A 189 -0.42 27.63 -0.70
CA GLU A 189 0.62 28.20 0.16
C GLU A 189 0.92 27.53 1.51
N LYS A 190 0.14 26.56 1.97
CA LYS A 190 0.31 26.01 3.34
C LYS A 190 1.01 24.67 3.38
N GLU A 191 0.47 23.67 2.69
CA GLU A 191 0.91 22.29 2.86
C GLU A 191 0.90 21.56 1.52
N ASN A 192 2.07 21.01 1.19
CA ASN A 192 2.28 20.10 0.09
C ASN A 192 2.57 18.73 0.69
N LEU A 193 1.84 17.70 0.29
CA LEU A 193 2.04 16.36 0.83
C LEU A 193 2.06 15.28 -0.24
N VAL A 194 2.78 14.21 0.09
CA VAL A 194 2.68 12.90 -0.56
C VAL A 194 2.33 11.87 0.51
N ALA A 195 1.45 10.93 0.19
CA ALA A 195 1.04 9.85 1.06
C ALA A 195 1.21 8.51 0.37
N ILE A 196 1.71 7.53 1.12
CA ILE A 196 1.77 6.12 0.76
C ILE A 196 0.86 5.41 1.75
N THR A 197 -0.09 4.60 1.29
CA THR A 197 -0.99 3.83 2.16
C THR A 197 -0.97 2.38 1.75
N VAL A 198 -0.61 1.49 2.66
CA VAL A 198 -0.68 0.04 2.48
C VAL A 198 -1.86 -0.50 3.28
N ARG A 199 -2.66 -1.36 2.67
CA ARG A 199 -3.79 -2.02 3.33
C ARG A 199 -3.54 -3.51 3.51
N PHE A 200 -3.90 -4.02 4.68
CA PHE A 200 -3.79 -5.44 5.01
C PHE A 200 -4.84 -5.85 6.05
N MET A 201 -5.16 -7.13 6.06
CA MET A 201 -6.01 -7.75 7.08
C MET A 201 -5.14 -8.39 8.16
N VAL A 202 -5.73 -8.65 9.33
CA VAL A 202 -5.06 -9.38 10.40
C VAL A 202 -5.86 -10.64 10.69
N TYR A 203 -5.20 -11.78 10.64
CA TYR A 203 -5.77 -13.08 10.99
C TYR A 203 -4.74 -13.84 11.82
N ASN A 204 -5.14 -14.58 12.86
CA ASN A 204 -4.24 -15.38 13.70
C ASN A 204 -2.91 -14.69 14.06
N ASN A 205 -2.98 -13.42 14.50
CA ASN A 205 -1.81 -12.62 14.88
C ASN A 205 -0.77 -12.44 13.75
N ALA A 206 -1.18 -12.44 12.48
CA ALA A 206 -0.32 -12.13 11.34
C ALA A 206 -1.03 -11.18 10.36
N ALA A 207 -0.24 -10.31 9.71
CA ALA A 207 -0.73 -9.42 8.68
C ALA A 207 -0.76 -10.15 7.33
N TYR A 208 -1.92 -10.16 6.69
CA TYR A 208 -2.14 -10.80 5.40
C TYR A 208 -2.66 -9.81 4.38
N LEU A 209 -2.39 -10.11 3.12
CA LEU A 209 -3.08 -9.44 2.04
C LEU A 209 -4.45 -10.07 1.84
N PRO A 210 -5.45 -9.27 1.49
CA PRO A 210 -6.81 -9.71 1.16
C PRO A 210 -6.86 -10.43 -0.20
N ILE A 211 -6.17 -11.55 -0.34
CA ILE A 211 -6.26 -12.36 -1.57
C ILE A 211 -7.56 -13.15 -1.48
N THR A 212 -8.39 -13.12 -2.53
CA THR A 212 -9.56 -13.99 -2.57
C THR A 212 -9.08 -15.44 -2.65
N ALA A 213 -9.53 -16.28 -1.72
CA ALA A 213 -9.16 -17.70 -1.68
C ALA A 213 -9.69 -18.52 -2.88
N ASN A 214 -10.39 -17.88 -3.83
CA ASN A 214 -11.00 -18.51 -4.98
C ASN A 214 -10.62 -17.74 -6.25
N SER A 215 -9.52 -18.14 -6.90
CA SER A 215 -9.41 -18.07 -8.35
C SER A 215 -9.68 -19.47 -8.90
N PRO A 216 -10.60 -19.63 -9.86
CA PRO A 216 -10.93 -20.94 -10.43
C PRO A 216 -9.73 -21.64 -11.08
#